data_AF-A0A1V2ZZF2-F1
#
_entry.id   AF-A0A1V2ZZF2-F1
#
_cell.length_a   1.000
_cell.length_b   1.000
_cell.length_c   1.000
_cell.angle_alpha   90.00
_cell.angle_beta   90.00
_cell.angle_gamma   90.00
#
_symmetry.space_group_name_H-M   'P 1'
#
loop_
_entity.id
_entity.type
_entity.pdbx_description
1 polymer ?
#
loop_
_entity_poly.entity_id
_entity_poly.type
_entity_poly.pdbx_seq_one_letter_code
_entity_poly.pdbx_strand_id
1 'polypeptide(L)'
;MRPPEYRPIPCERYSELELCIMHGRPLRIRWRRAGLDYVARVTPLDLRTRRGAEYLILLDPGGRRQWRRLDRMLEFEPLAASA
;
A
#
# COMPACT_ATOMS: atom_id res chain seq x y z
N MET A 1 -16.86 -18.75 15.20
CA MET A 1 -15.88 -18.39 14.15
C MET A 1 -16.37 -17.11 13.50
N ARG A 2 -15.81 -15.95 13.88
CA ARG A 2 -16.19 -14.65 13.31
C ARG A 2 -15.42 -14.48 11.98
N PRO A 3 -16.05 -14.14 10.85
CA PRO A 3 -15.30 -13.82 9.63
C PRO A 3 -14.38 -12.64 9.95
N PRO A 4 -13.17 -12.56 9.37
CA PRO A 4 -12.30 -11.41 9.60
C PRO A 4 -13.06 -10.15 9.19
N GLU A 5 -13.30 -9.28 10.17
CA GLU A 5 -14.01 -8.02 9.98
C GLU A 5 -13.21 -7.19 8.98
N TYR A 6 -13.80 -6.99 7.79
CA TYR A 6 -13.30 -6.03 6.81
C TYR A 6 -13.24 -4.66 7.50
N ARG A 7 -12.03 -4.17 7.74
CA ARG A 7 -11.81 -2.79 8.19
C ARG A 7 -11.65 -1.94 6.93
N PRO A 8 -12.68 -1.17 6.53
CA PRO A 8 -12.53 -0.24 5.43
C PRO A 8 -11.35 0.69 5.75
N ILE A 9 -10.49 0.89 4.77
CA ILE A 9 -9.42 1.86 4.88
C ILE A 9 -10.09 3.24 4.93
N PRO A 10 -9.70 4.13 5.86
CA PRO A 10 -10.22 5.49 5.89
C PRO A 10 -10.10 6.11 4.50
N CYS A 11 -11.16 6.74 4.01
CA CYS A 11 -11.18 7.40 2.69
C CYS A 11 -9.96 8.30 2.49
N GLU A 12 -9.53 9.00 3.56
CA GLU A 12 -8.32 9.82 3.61
C GLU A 12 -7.06 9.07 3.16
N ARG A 13 -6.86 7.83 3.65
CA ARG A 13 -5.73 6.99 3.27
C ARG A 13 -5.81 6.52 1.82
N TYR A 14 -7.01 6.28 1.31
CA TYR A 14 -7.22 5.89 -0.09
C TYR A 14 -6.88 7.06 -1.02
N SER A 15 -7.43 8.25 -0.74
CA SER A 15 -7.15 9.49 -1.48
C SER A 15 -5.66 9.84 -1.46
N GLU A 16 -4.97 9.65 -0.34
CA GLU A 16 -3.53 9.90 -0.24
C GLU A 16 -2.70 8.96 -1.13
N LEU A 17 -3.09 7.67 -1.19
CA LEU A 17 -2.48 6.70 -2.10
C LEU A 17 -2.74 7.06 -3.56
N GLU A 18 -3.97 7.45 -3.91
CA GLU A 18 -4.29 7.92 -5.26
C GLU A 18 -3.46 9.14 -5.65
N LEU A 19 -3.31 10.12 -4.76
CA LEU A 19 -2.44 11.28 -4.99
C LEU A 19 -0.98 10.84 -5.19
N CYS A 20 -0.48 9.92 -4.36
CA CYS A 20 0.89 9.43 -4.51
C CYS A 20 1.09 8.67 -5.83
N ILE A 21 0.09 7.91 -6.29
CA ILE A 21 0.10 7.25 -7.59
C ILE A 21 0.11 8.28 -8.72
N MET A 22 -0.80 9.26 -8.68
CA MET A 22 -0.91 10.32 -9.67
C MET A 22 0.39 11.13 -9.79
N HIS A 23 1.07 11.38 -8.67
CA HIS A 23 2.35 12.08 -8.65
C HIS A 23 3.57 11.15 -8.85
N GLY A 24 3.38 9.83 -8.92
CA GLY A 24 4.48 8.86 -8.95
C GLY A 24 5.41 8.94 -7.73
N ARG A 25 4.90 9.38 -6.57
CA ARG A 25 5.70 9.58 -5.36
C ARG A 25 5.99 8.25 -4.68
N PRO A 26 7.27 7.97 -4.36
CA PRO A 26 7.60 6.79 -3.57
C PRO A 26 6.99 6.89 -2.17
N LEU A 27 6.57 5.75 -1.65
CA LEU A 27 5.99 5.59 -0.33
C LEU A 27 6.90 4.69 0.51
N ARG A 28 7.02 4.98 1.79
CA ARG A 28 7.50 4.02 2.77
C ARG A 28 6.28 3.28 3.31
N ILE A 29 6.20 1.98 3.10
CA ILE A 29 5.08 1.17 3.60
C ILE A 29 5.54 0.19 4.67
N ARG A 30 4.75 0.08 5.73
CA ARG A 30 4.92 -0.89 6.82
C ARG A 30 3.85 -1.95 6.71
N TRP A 31 4.24 -3.20 6.50
CA TRP A 31 3.35 -4.34 6.45
C TRP A 31 3.77 -5.41 7.44
N ARG A 32 2.81 -6.20 7.93
CA ARG A 32 3.11 -7.39 8.72
C ARG A 32 3.19 -8.61 7.82
N ARG A 33 4.32 -9.32 7.85
CA ARG A 33 4.52 -10.59 7.13
C ARG A 33 5.07 -11.61 8.10
N ALA A 34 4.40 -12.76 8.20
CA ALA A 34 4.80 -13.88 9.07
C ALA A 34 5.06 -13.47 10.53
N GLY A 35 4.28 -12.51 11.07
CA GLY A 35 4.42 -12.01 12.44
C GLY A 35 5.48 -10.92 12.64
N LEU A 36 6.28 -10.61 11.61
CA LEU A 36 7.27 -9.54 11.64
C LEU A 36 6.75 -8.29 10.92
N ASP A 37 7.07 -7.12 11.47
CA ASP A 37 6.83 -5.85 10.82
C ASP A 37 7.97 -5.55 9.84
N TYR A 38 7.63 -5.40 8.56
CA TYR A 38 8.56 -5.07 7.50
C TYR A 38 8.27 -3.66 7.01
N VAL A 39 9.31 -2.86 6.90
CA VAL A 39 9.24 -1.52 6.32
C VAL A 39 10.04 -1.54 5.03
N ALA A 40 9.40 -1.13 3.93
CA ALA A 40 10.06 -1.03 2.62
C ALA A 40 9.67 0.28 1.93
N ARG A 41 10.62 0.86 1.20
CA ARG A 41 10.33 1.95 0.25
C ARG A 41 9.82 1.31 -1.02
N VAL A 42 8.73 1.81 -1.59
CA VAL A 42 8.12 1.28 -2.80
C VAL A 42 7.55 2.43 -3.62
N THR A 43 7.43 2.27 -4.93
CA THR A 43 6.71 3.24 -5.76
C THR A 43 5.32 2.71 -6.03
N PRO A 44 4.25 3.36 -5.54
CA PRO A 44 2.90 2.95 -5.88
C PRO A 44 2.67 3.19 -7.36
N LEU A 45 2.03 2.23 -8.03
CA LEU A 45 1.72 2.31 -9.46
C LEU A 45 0.23 2.44 -9.71
N ASP A 46 -0.59 1.68 -8.99
CA ASP A 46 -2.03 1.60 -9.25
C ASP A 46 -2.74 0.94 -8.05
N LEU A 47 -4.01 1.27 -7.83
CA LEU A 47 -4.88 0.60 -6.87
C LEU A 47 -5.91 -0.24 -7.61
N ARG A 48 -6.04 -1.50 -7.24
CA ARG A 48 -6.99 -2.44 -7.84
C ARG A 48 -7.80 -3.18 -6.81
N THR A 49 -9.12 -3.08 -6.94
CA THR A 49 -10.06 -3.86 -6.15
C THR A 49 -10.43 -5.13 -6.93
N ARG A 50 -10.16 -6.31 -6.36
CA ARG A 50 -10.48 -7.60 -6.98
C ARG A 50 -10.99 -8.59 -5.93
N ARG A 51 -12.06 -9.32 -6.24
CA ARG A 51 -12.68 -10.32 -5.35
C ARG A 51 -13.02 -9.78 -3.95
N GLY A 52 -13.47 -8.53 -3.88
CA GLY A 52 -13.83 -7.88 -2.60
C GLY A 52 -12.64 -7.48 -1.73
N ALA A 53 -11.43 -7.44 -2.27
CA ALA A 53 -10.24 -6.96 -1.58
C ALA A 53 -9.47 -5.94 -2.42
N GLU A 54 -8.84 -4.98 -1.75
CA GLU A 54 -8.05 -3.92 -2.37
C GLU A 54 -6.57 -4.31 -2.40
N TYR A 55 -5.96 -4.11 -3.56
CA TYR A 55 -4.57 -4.41 -3.85
C TYR A 55 -3.85 -3.17 -4.36
N LEU A 56 -2.70 -2.86 -3.76
CA LEU A 56 -1.77 -1.86 -4.20
C LEU A 56 -0.76 -2.54 -5.12
N ILE A 57 -0.76 -2.13 -6.38
CA ILE A 57 0.28 -2.45 -7.32
C ILE A 57 1.41 -1.46 -7.05
N LEU A 58 2.59 -1.99 -6.78
CA LEU A 58 3.76 -1.20 -6.43
C LEU A 58 5.01 -1.75 -7.10
N LEU A 59 6.03 -0.91 -7.24
CA LEU A 59 7.37 -1.30 -7.62
C LEU A 59 8.24 -1.35 -6.37
N ASP A 60 8.93 -2.46 -6.22
CA ASP A 60 10.03 -2.60 -5.27
C ASP A 60 11.24 -1.75 -5.72
N PRO A 61 12.17 -1.37 -4.82
CA PRO A 61 13.43 -0.72 -5.19
C PRO A 61 14.23 -1.49 -6.23
N GLY A 62 14.06 -2.80 -6.33
CA GLY A 62 14.62 -3.61 -7.41
C GLY A 62 13.90 -3.51 -8.76
N GLY A 63 12.95 -2.58 -8.94
CA GLY A 63 12.15 -2.42 -10.17
C GLY A 63 11.13 -3.54 -10.40
N ARG A 64 10.89 -4.39 -9.40
CA ARG A 64 9.96 -5.53 -9.52
C ARG A 64 8.55 -5.11 -9.15
N ARG A 65 7.60 -5.33 -10.06
CA ARG A 65 6.18 -5.06 -9.80
C ARG A 65 5.59 -6.11 -8.87
N GLN A 66 5.05 -5.68 -7.75
CA GLN A 66 4.43 -6.52 -6.74
C GLN A 66 3.01 -6.05 -6.44
N TRP A 67 2.17 -7.00 -6.04
CA TRP A 67 0.78 -6.76 -5.69
C TRP A 67 0.65 -7.02 -4.19
N ARG A 68 0.28 -6.00 -3.42
CA ARG A 68 0.15 -6.08 -1.96
C ARG A 68 -1.27 -5.74 -1.55
N ARG A 69 -1.88 -6.59 -0.72
CA ARG A 69 -3.21 -6.30 -0.16
C ARG A 69 -3.11 -5.14 0.80
N LEU A 70 -3.92 -4.09 0.61
CA LEU A 70 -3.91 -2.95 1.53
C LEU A 70 -4.44 -3.36 2.92
N ASP A 71 -5.34 -4.34 2.99
CA ASP A 71 -5.85 -4.92 4.24
C ASP A 71 -4.74 -5.43 5.20
N ARG A 72 -3.56 -5.75 4.67
CA ARG A 72 -2.38 -6.17 5.48
C ARG A 72 -1.34 -5.06 5.66
N MET A 73 -1.59 -3.89 5.09
CA MET A 73 -0.76 -2.71 5.29
C MET A 73 -1.12 -2.12 6.65
N LEU A 74 -0.12 -2.00 7.52
CA LEU A 74 -0.30 -1.37 8.82
C LEU A 74 -0.31 0.15 8.65
N GLU A 75 0.68 0.64 7.91
CA GLU A 75 0.94 2.06 7.72
C GLU A 75 1.63 2.31 6.38
N PHE A 76 1.47 3.52 5.87
CA PHE A 76 2.30 4.06 4.81
C PHE A 76 2.58 5.53 5.08
N GLU A 77 3.72 5.99 4.60
CA GLU A 77 4.14 7.38 4.68
C GLU A 77 4.62 7.80 3.29
N PRO A 78 4.06 8.87 2.71
CA PRO A 78 4.58 9.44 1.48
C PRO A 78 5.98 9.99 1.72
N LEU A 79 6.93 9.55 0.91
CA LEU A 79 8.26 10.14 0.92
C LEU A 79 8.19 11.37 0.03
N ALA A 80 8.54 12.51 0.59
CA ALA A 80 8.77 13.70 -0.23
C ALA A 80 9.77 13.31 -1.33
N ALA A 81 9.37 13.53 -2.59
CA ALA A 81 10.33 13.51 -3.68
C ALA A 81 11.38 14.55 -3.30
N SER A 82 12.62 14.10 -3.05
CA SER A 82 13.74 15.03 -2.86
C SER A 82 13.73 15.96 -4.07
N ALA A 83 13.48 17.25 -3.80
CA ALA A 83 13.48 18.33 -4.77
C ALA A 83 14.83 18.48 -5.44
#